data_AF-A0AAD5JJT0-F1
#
_entry.id   AF-A0AAD5JJT0-F1
#
_cell.length_a   1.000
_cell.length_b   1.000
_cell.length_c   1.000
_cell.angle_alpha   90.00
_cell.angle_beta   90.00
_cell.angle_gamma   90.00
#
_symmetry.space_group_name_H-M   'P 1'
#
loop_
_entity.id
_entity.type
_entity.pdbx_description
1 polymer ?
#
loop_
_entity_poly.entity_id
_entity_poly.type
_entity_poly.pdbx_seq_one_letter_code
_entity_poly.pdbx_strand_id
1 'polypeptide(L)'
;MCDAFGLIQFLKAMEEMAQGAEKPSLLPVWERQLLNVRESPRVACIHHEYYDDEIEVDDGSTQDFLRAMDPNENLHKSFFFGPKEIQALRAHLPLNLKKSSTFELITSCVWKCRTVALEIDPDEIVRVSCAVNVYDKNYNMNLTPGYYGNAFAYPTVCSKAYVLCENPLEYVVELVKEALAKMSEEYTRSLADLMVIRGRPMPIFKGNMVVSDNSRIVFEEINFGWGKPVYEGLVEAVSFITFYVKYQKSDGQIGKFVPIWLPPSSMGPRPPPNYIAELPTSPRIGGFGDPVCHRLSSGMPVIKPTSTGRTETRVKNDIVN
;
A
#
# COMPACT_ATOMS: atom_id res chain seq x y z
N MET A 1 6.56 -17.35 11.01
CA MET A 1 6.07 -16.19 10.22
C MET A 1 7.15 -15.69 9.29
N CYS A 2 6.77 -15.30 8.07
CA CYS A 2 7.64 -14.98 6.94
C CYS A 2 7.14 -13.75 6.18
N ASP A 3 8.02 -13.14 5.38
CA ASP A 3 7.64 -12.14 4.40
C ASP A 3 7.23 -12.81 3.08
N ALA A 4 6.96 -12.00 2.06
CA ALA A 4 6.55 -12.53 0.76
C ALA A 4 7.63 -13.42 0.12
N PHE A 5 8.92 -13.18 0.36
CA PHE A 5 10.00 -14.04 -0.13
C PHE A 5 9.98 -15.41 0.56
N GLY A 6 9.84 -15.43 1.89
CA GLY A 6 9.70 -16.68 2.63
C GLY A 6 8.45 -17.46 2.26
N LEU A 7 7.33 -16.79 1.96
CA LEU A 7 6.11 -17.43 1.46
C LEU A 7 6.33 -18.13 0.11
N ILE A 8 7.02 -17.48 -0.84
CA ILE A 8 7.33 -18.09 -2.14
C ILE A 8 8.23 -19.32 -1.94
N GLN A 9 9.25 -19.23 -1.08
CA GLN A 9 10.12 -20.37 -0.78
C GLN A 9 9.31 -21.56 -0.26
N PHE A 10 8.36 -21.30 0.64
CA PHE A 10 7.45 -22.32 1.14
C PHE A 10 6.58 -22.93 0.03
N LEU A 11 5.96 -22.10 -0.82
CA LEU A 11 5.10 -22.60 -1.88
C LEU A 11 5.88 -23.39 -2.94
N LYS A 12 7.11 -23.00 -3.27
CA LYS A 12 8.01 -23.77 -4.14
C LYS A 12 8.40 -25.11 -3.53
N ALA A 13 8.70 -25.16 -2.24
CA ALA A 13 8.95 -26.41 -1.55
C ALA A 13 7.74 -27.35 -1.62
N MET A 14 6.53 -26.81 -1.42
CA MET A 14 5.28 -27.56 -1.54
C MET A 14 5.04 -28.06 -2.97
N GLU A 15 5.37 -27.25 -3.97
CA GLU A 15 5.28 -27.61 -5.39
C GLU A 15 6.12 -28.85 -5.70
N GLU A 16 7.39 -28.81 -5.31
CA GLU A 16 8.33 -29.91 -5.53
C GLU A 16 7.85 -31.19 -4.84
N MET A 17 7.39 -31.08 -3.58
CA MET A 17 6.88 -32.21 -2.83
C MET A 17 5.60 -32.79 -3.45
N ALA A 18 4.69 -31.96 -3.95
CA ALA A 18 3.50 -32.41 -4.67
C ALA A 18 3.84 -33.14 -5.98
N GLN A 19 4.95 -32.78 -6.62
CA GLN A 19 5.48 -33.46 -7.81
C GLN A 19 6.34 -34.70 -7.50
N GLY A 20 6.45 -35.09 -6.22
CA GLY A 20 7.12 -36.31 -5.79
C GLY A 20 8.56 -36.14 -5.32
N ALA A 21 9.05 -34.91 -5.10
CA ALA A 21 10.35 -34.70 -4.47
C ALA A 21 10.31 -35.14 -3.00
N GLU A 22 11.32 -35.89 -2.55
CA GLU A 22 11.43 -36.33 -1.15
C GLU A 22 11.76 -35.17 -0.19
N LYS A 23 12.41 -34.12 -0.69
CA LYS A 23 12.78 -32.92 0.07
C LYS A 23 12.83 -31.69 -0.83
N PRO A 24 12.69 -30.48 -0.26
CA PRO A 24 12.86 -29.24 -1.02
C PRO A 24 14.29 -29.09 -1.54
N SER A 25 14.42 -28.54 -2.75
CA SER A 25 15.69 -28.18 -3.40
C SER A 25 16.44 -27.09 -2.63
N LEU A 26 15.69 -26.17 -2.02
CA LEU A 26 16.18 -25.14 -1.11
C LEU A 26 15.70 -25.46 0.30
N LEU A 27 16.62 -25.83 1.18
CA LEU A 27 16.30 -26.15 2.57
C LEU A 27 16.01 -24.86 3.35
N PRO A 28 14.92 -24.82 4.14
CA PRO A 28 14.60 -23.66 4.96
C PRO A 28 15.62 -23.50 6.09
N VAL A 29 16.08 -22.27 6.29
CA VAL A 29 17.04 -21.89 7.33
C VAL A 29 16.34 -20.98 8.34
N TRP A 30 16.41 -21.33 9.63
CA TRP A 30 15.75 -20.54 10.69
C TRP A 30 16.45 -19.22 10.96
N GLU A 31 17.74 -19.28 11.32
CA GLU A 31 18.71 -18.21 11.64
C GLU A 31 18.18 -16.79 11.95
N ARG A 32 17.09 -16.66 12.73
CA ARG A 32 16.47 -15.36 13.05
C ARG A 32 17.40 -14.44 13.83
N GLN A 33 18.37 -15.03 14.54
CA GLN A 33 19.41 -14.29 15.26
C GLN A 33 20.26 -13.41 14.35
N LEU A 34 20.33 -13.66 13.04
CA LEU A 34 21.03 -12.81 12.09
C LEU A 34 20.46 -11.39 12.03
N LEU A 35 19.19 -11.19 12.42
CA LEU A 35 18.52 -9.89 12.48
C LEU A 35 18.21 -9.46 13.92
N ASN A 36 18.85 -10.07 14.92
CA ASN A 36 18.73 -9.61 16.29
C ASN A 36 19.40 -8.24 16.48
N VAL A 37 18.97 -7.60 17.56
CA VAL A 37 19.60 -6.40 18.12
C VAL A 37 21.09 -6.64 18.38
N ARG A 38 21.89 -5.59 18.21
CA ARG A 38 23.32 -5.62 18.55
C ARG A 38 23.52 -5.70 20.06
N GLU A 39 24.70 -6.15 20.51
CA GLU A 39 25.04 -6.22 21.94
C GLU A 39 24.90 -4.86 22.64
N SER A 40 25.24 -3.78 21.95
CA SER A 40 25.01 -2.40 22.38
C SER A 40 24.03 -1.73 21.41
N PRO A 41 22.71 -1.76 21.68
CA PRO A 41 21.70 -1.19 20.81
C PRO A 41 21.92 0.32 20.64
N ARG A 42 21.97 0.79 19.40
CA ARG A 42 22.09 2.22 19.07
C ARG A 42 21.32 2.55 17.80
N VAL A 43 20.46 3.55 17.87
CA VAL A 43 19.81 4.13 16.68
C VAL A 43 20.84 5.03 15.98
N ALA A 44 21.38 4.57 14.85
CA ALA A 44 22.45 5.25 14.12
C ALA A 44 21.95 5.98 12.86
N CYS A 45 20.75 5.64 12.40
CA CYS A 45 20.09 6.25 11.25
C CYS A 45 18.81 6.96 11.69
N ILE A 46 18.40 7.97 10.93
CA ILE A 46 17.08 8.59 11.09
C ILE A 46 16.05 7.67 10.42
N HIS A 47 15.06 7.24 11.20
CA HIS A 47 13.96 6.41 10.76
C HIS A 47 12.67 7.24 10.67
N HIS A 48 12.54 8.03 9.60
CA HIS A 48 11.37 8.90 9.37
C HIS A 48 10.03 8.15 9.31
N GLU A 49 10.08 6.84 9.09
CA GLU A 49 8.92 5.96 9.16
C GLU A 49 8.43 5.71 10.60
N TYR A 50 9.25 5.96 11.62
CA TYR A 50 8.95 5.75 13.04
C TYR A 50 9.21 7.00 13.90
N TYR A 51 9.60 8.12 13.29
CA TYR A 51 9.99 9.34 13.97
C TYR A 51 9.39 10.58 13.32
N ASP A 52 8.77 11.42 14.15
CA ASP A 52 8.47 12.81 13.84
C ASP A 52 9.17 13.67 14.90
N ASP A 53 10.00 14.62 14.48
CA ASP A 53 10.68 15.55 15.41
C ASP A 53 9.67 16.42 16.19
N GLU A 54 8.42 16.49 15.74
CA GLU A 54 7.39 17.39 16.25
C GLU A 54 6.32 16.73 17.16
N ILE A 55 6.33 15.40 17.32
CA ILE A 55 5.25 14.68 18.01
C ILE A 55 5.84 13.71 19.05
N GLU A 56 5.64 14.00 20.34
CA GLU A 56 5.74 12.98 21.38
C GLU A 56 4.78 11.85 21.01
N VAL A 57 5.27 10.61 20.97
CA VAL A 57 4.56 9.41 20.50
C VAL A 57 3.11 9.36 21.03
N ASP A 58 2.17 9.84 20.23
CA ASP A 58 0.77 10.02 20.63
C ASP A 58 -0.11 8.87 20.10
N ASP A 59 -1.26 8.69 20.77
CA ASP A 59 -2.32 7.74 20.44
C ASP A 59 -2.89 7.90 19.01
N GLY A 60 -2.64 9.04 18.37
CA GLY A 60 -3.09 9.40 17.03
C GLY A 60 -2.62 8.45 15.93
N SER A 61 -1.44 7.84 16.05
CA SER A 61 -0.95 6.87 15.06
C SER A 61 -1.86 5.64 14.92
N THR A 62 -2.51 5.24 16.02
CA THR A 62 -3.46 4.12 16.02
C THR A 62 -4.79 4.53 15.39
N GLN A 63 -5.28 5.74 15.66
CA GLN A 63 -6.51 6.24 15.02
C GLN A 63 -6.32 6.48 13.53
N ASP A 64 -5.20 7.07 13.12
CA ASP A 64 -4.84 7.23 11.71
C ASP A 64 -4.73 5.90 10.99
N PHE A 65 -4.16 4.88 11.65
CA PHE A 65 -4.15 3.52 11.14
C PHE A 65 -5.57 2.97 10.97
N LEU A 66 -6.42 3.05 11.99
CA LEU A 66 -7.79 2.55 11.93
C LEU A 66 -8.58 3.23 10.81
N ARG A 67 -8.43 4.55 10.65
CA ARG A 67 -9.09 5.33 9.60
C ARG A 67 -8.58 4.96 8.21
N ALA A 68 -7.27 4.79 8.04
CA ALA A 68 -6.69 4.32 6.78
C ALA A 68 -7.20 2.91 6.41
N MET A 69 -7.56 2.11 7.40
CA MET A 69 -8.09 0.75 7.21
C MET A 69 -9.62 0.68 7.02
N ASP A 70 -10.38 1.78 7.18
CA ASP A 70 -11.85 1.74 7.10
C ASP A 70 -12.35 1.69 5.64
N PRO A 71 -13.02 0.61 5.21
CA PRO A 71 -13.61 0.47 3.88
C PRO A 71 -14.84 1.36 3.64
N ASN A 72 -15.43 1.93 4.68
CA ASN A 72 -16.54 2.88 4.55
C ASN A 72 -16.04 4.31 4.28
N GLU A 73 -14.82 4.63 4.73
CA GLU A 73 -14.23 5.97 4.51
C GLU A 73 -13.47 6.07 3.19
N ASN A 74 -13.16 4.95 2.56
CA ASN A 74 -12.23 4.91 1.43
C ASN A 74 -12.71 4.00 0.31
N LEU A 75 -12.29 4.33 -0.91
CA LEU A 75 -12.61 3.59 -2.12
C LEU A 75 -11.34 3.02 -2.75
N HIS A 76 -11.43 1.76 -3.15
CA HIS A 76 -10.40 1.08 -3.93
C HIS A 76 -10.54 1.40 -5.42
N LYS A 77 -9.50 1.96 -6.04
CA LYS A 77 -9.32 1.93 -7.50
C LYS A 77 -7.92 1.50 -7.85
N SER A 78 -7.79 0.89 -9.00
CA SER A 78 -6.49 0.43 -9.48
C SER A 78 -6.14 1.06 -10.81
N PHE A 79 -4.88 1.42 -10.94
CA PHE A 79 -4.32 2.06 -12.13
C PHE A 79 -3.33 1.11 -12.80
N PHE A 80 -3.40 1.03 -14.12
CA PHE A 80 -2.49 0.20 -14.90
C PHE A 80 -1.41 1.07 -15.54
N PHE A 81 -0.15 0.69 -15.32
CA PHE A 81 1.02 1.31 -15.94
C PHE A 81 1.69 0.31 -16.88
N GLY A 82 1.45 0.48 -18.18
CA GLY A 82 2.11 -0.28 -19.23
C GLY A 82 3.33 0.45 -19.81
N PRO A 83 3.95 -0.11 -20.87
CA PRO A 83 5.13 0.48 -21.50
C PRO A 83 4.90 1.91 -21.98
N LYS A 84 3.70 2.23 -22.47
CA LYS A 84 3.34 3.56 -22.97
C LYS A 84 3.28 4.59 -21.83
N GLU A 85 2.62 4.24 -20.73
CA GLU A 85 2.51 5.11 -19.55
C GLU A 85 3.89 5.37 -18.94
N ILE A 86 4.74 4.34 -18.83
CA ILE A 86 6.11 4.49 -18.33
C ILE A 86 6.97 5.35 -19.27
N GLN A 87 6.82 5.18 -20.58
CA GLN A 87 7.51 6.02 -21.55
C GLN A 87 7.06 7.48 -21.45
N ALA A 88 5.77 7.73 -21.25
CA ALA A 88 5.23 9.07 -21.06
C ALA A 88 5.83 9.73 -19.80
N LEU A 89 5.82 9.05 -18.65
CA LEU A 89 6.47 9.54 -17.43
C LEU A 89 7.95 9.87 -17.65
N ARG A 90 8.67 8.99 -18.34
CA ARG A 90 10.10 9.18 -18.65
C ARG A 90 10.36 10.34 -19.60
N ALA A 91 9.41 10.69 -20.47
CA ALA A 91 9.55 11.79 -21.42
C ALA A 91 9.58 13.16 -20.71
N HIS A 92 8.98 13.27 -19.52
CA HIS A 92 9.00 14.48 -18.70
C HIS A 92 10.29 14.67 -17.89
N LEU A 93 11.26 13.76 -18.00
CA LEU A 93 12.48 13.78 -17.20
C LEU A 93 13.71 14.24 -17.99
N PRO A 94 14.66 14.92 -17.32
CA PRO A 94 15.95 15.28 -17.90
C PRO A 94 16.79 14.03 -18.16
N LEU A 95 17.80 14.15 -19.04
CA LEU A 95 18.58 13.01 -19.54
C LEU A 95 19.19 12.14 -18.44
N ASN A 96 19.71 12.75 -17.37
CA ASN A 96 20.31 12.05 -16.22
C ASN A 96 19.31 11.16 -15.46
N LEU A 97 18.02 11.50 -15.51
CA LEU A 97 16.94 10.77 -14.83
C LEU A 97 16.14 9.85 -15.75
N LYS A 98 16.42 9.81 -17.06
CA LYS A 98 15.75 8.86 -17.97
C LYS A 98 16.07 7.39 -17.65
N LYS A 99 17.17 7.12 -16.97
CA LYS A 99 17.56 5.78 -16.49
C LYS A 99 16.82 5.31 -15.24
N SER A 100 15.91 6.13 -14.69
CA SER A 100 15.14 5.77 -13.50
C SER A 100 14.29 4.52 -13.74
N SER A 101 14.19 3.70 -12.69
CA SER A 101 13.48 2.43 -12.72
C SER A 101 11.97 2.65 -12.84
N THR A 102 11.25 1.66 -13.35
CA THR A 102 9.77 1.69 -13.38
C THR A 102 9.18 1.94 -11.99
N PHE A 103 9.77 1.34 -10.96
CA PHE A 103 9.36 1.53 -9.57
C PHE A 103 9.49 3.00 -9.14
N GLU A 104 10.65 3.63 -9.39
CA GLU A 104 10.89 5.04 -9.06
C GLU A 104 9.89 5.95 -9.77
N LEU A 105 9.63 5.71 -11.07
CA LEU A 105 8.72 6.51 -11.87
C LEU A 105 7.26 6.41 -11.39
N ILE A 106 6.76 5.19 -11.17
CA ILE A 106 5.40 4.97 -10.69
C ILE A 106 5.24 5.57 -9.30
N THR A 107 6.16 5.28 -8.37
CA THR A 107 6.11 5.77 -6.99
C THR A 107 6.09 7.28 -6.95
N SER A 108 6.93 7.95 -7.74
CA SER A 108 6.99 9.41 -7.78
C SER A 108 5.70 10.02 -8.30
N CYS A 109 5.16 9.46 -9.39
CA CYS A 109 3.90 9.91 -9.97
C CYS A 109 2.74 9.74 -8.98
N VAL A 110 2.60 8.53 -8.42
CA VAL A 110 1.52 8.18 -7.49
C VAL A 110 1.63 8.97 -6.19
N TRP A 111 2.83 9.17 -5.64
CA TRP A 111 3.02 9.95 -4.41
C TRP A 111 2.57 11.40 -4.60
N LYS A 112 3.00 12.02 -5.71
CA LYS A 112 2.61 13.38 -6.05
C LYS A 112 1.10 13.47 -6.29
N CYS A 113 0.54 12.62 -7.14
CA CYS A 113 -0.89 12.61 -7.43
C CYS A 113 -1.75 12.34 -6.20
N ARG A 114 -1.33 11.42 -5.32
CA ARG A 114 -2.01 11.11 -4.05
C ARG A 114 -2.03 12.33 -3.13
N THR A 115 -0.89 12.98 -2.96
CA THR A 115 -0.78 14.18 -2.11
C THR A 115 -1.68 15.30 -2.63
N VAL A 116 -1.63 15.53 -3.95
CA VAL A 116 -2.52 16.48 -4.63
C VAL A 116 -3.98 16.12 -4.38
N ALA A 117 -4.38 14.86 -4.62
CA ALA A 117 -5.76 14.36 -4.52
C ALA A 117 -6.35 14.41 -3.11
N LEU A 118 -5.51 14.21 -2.09
CA LEU A 118 -5.91 14.27 -0.69
C LEU A 118 -6.07 15.70 -0.15
N GLU A 119 -5.63 16.72 -0.90
CA GLU A 119 -5.68 18.13 -0.48
C GLU A 119 -5.04 18.32 0.90
N ILE A 120 -3.92 17.62 1.12
CA ILE A 120 -3.13 17.71 2.35
C ILE A 120 -2.73 19.16 2.54
N ASP A 121 -2.79 19.62 3.79
CA ASP A 121 -2.37 20.97 4.17
C ASP A 121 -0.99 21.25 3.56
N PRO A 122 -0.82 22.36 2.82
CA PRO A 122 0.44 22.70 2.16
C PRO A 122 1.68 22.59 3.06
N ASP A 123 1.55 22.94 4.35
CA ASP A 123 2.64 22.94 5.32
C ASP A 123 2.87 21.59 6.02
N GLU A 124 1.94 20.62 5.89
CA GLU A 124 2.11 19.29 6.46
C GLU A 124 3.22 18.48 5.76
N ILE A 125 3.86 17.62 6.56
CA ILE A 125 4.87 16.68 6.08
C ILE A 125 4.20 15.45 5.48
N VAL A 126 4.52 15.19 4.22
CA VAL A 126 4.18 13.95 3.51
C VAL A 126 5.41 13.08 3.36
N ARG A 127 5.18 11.77 3.39
CA ARG A 127 6.24 10.75 3.40
C ARG A 127 6.00 9.71 2.32
N VAL A 128 7.07 9.14 1.80
CA VAL A 128 7.01 7.89 1.03
C VAL A 128 7.97 6.89 1.65
N SER A 129 7.44 5.72 1.99
CA SER A 129 8.18 4.63 2.63
C SER A 129 8.25 3.45 1.68
N CYS A 130 9.46 3.07 1.26
CA CYS A 130 9.64 1.99 0.29
C CYS A 130 9.98 0.69 1.01
N ALA A 131 9.18 -0.36 0.85
CA ALA A 131 9.51 -1.69 1.36
C ALA A 131 10.70 -2.26 0.57
N VAL A 132 11.87 -2.36 1.20
CA VAL A 132 13.09 -2.87 0.59
C VAL A 132 13.56 -4.09 1.34
N ASN A 133 13.65 -5.21 0.62
CA ASN A 133 14.17 -6.45 1.19
C ASN A 133 15.70 -6.36 1.40
N VAL A 134 16.21 -7.04 2.42
CA VAL A 134 17.63 -7.02 2.78
C VAL A 134 18.43 -8.16 2.14
N TYR A 135 17.81 -8.97 1.27
CA TYR A 135 18.46 -10.10 0.59
C TYR A 135 19.37 -9.65 -0.55
N ASP A 136 19.33 -8.37 -0.94
CA ASP A 136 20.31 -7.84 -1.88
C ASP A 136 21.72 -7.99 -1.28
N LYS A 137 22.60 -8.67 -2.03
CA LYS A 137 23.98 -8.91 -1.66
C LYS A 137 24.75 -7.61 -1.40
N ASN A 138 24.31 -6.50 -1.98
CA ASN A 138 24.89 -5.18 -1.76
C ASN A 138 24.73 -4.67 -0.32
N TYR A 139 23.77 -5.19 0.45
CA TYR A 139 23.55 -4.79 1.84
C TYR A 139 24.35 -5.60 2.85
N ASN A 140 25.12 -6.61 2.42
CA ASN A 140 26.04 -7.39 3.26
C ASN A 140 25.42 -7.99 4.54
N MET A 141 24.10 -8.22 4.56
CA MET A 141 23.39 -8.78 5.72
C MET A 141 23.68 -10.27 5.96
N ASN A 142 24.40 -10.93 5.04
CA ASN A 142 24.80 -12.33 5.11
C ASN A 142 23.64 -13.31 5.35
N LEU A 143 22.44 -12.98 4.84
CA LEU A 143 21.32 -13.90 4.89
C LEU A 143 21.56 -15.08 3.93
N THR A 144 21.35 -16.29 4.45
CA THR A 144 21.46 -17.50 3.64
C THR A 144 20.29 -17.58 2.66
N PRO A 145 20.46 -18.20 1.47
CA PRO A 145 19.37 -18.29 0.50
C PRO A 145 18.10 -18.97 1.02
N GLY A 146 18.23 -19.87 2.01
CA GLY A 146 17.11 -20.56 2.65
C GLY A 146 16.47 -19.79 3.81
N TYR A 147 16.99 -18.61 4.17
CA TYR A 147 16.35 -17.77 5.18
C TYR A 147 14.96 -17.35 4.66
N TYR A 148 13.93 -17.71 5.41
CA TYR A 148 12.53 -17.50 5.03
C TYR A 148 11.84 -16.49 5.96
N GLY A 149 12.61 -15.77 6.78
CA GLY A 149 12.05 -14.80 7.72
C GLY A 149 11.72 -13.45 7.12
N ASN A 150 11.15 -12.58 7.95
CA ASN A 150 10.96 -11.19 7.59
C ASN A 150 12.32 -10.51 7.49
N ALA A 151 12.65 -10.01 6.32
CA ALA A 151 13.95 -9.43 6.02
C ALA A 151 13.78 -8.20 5.12
N PHE A 152 13.19 -7.13 5.66
CA PHE A 152 12.99 -5.88 4.96
C PHE A 152 12.99 -4.68 5.91
N ALA A 153 13.17 -3.48 5.36
CA ALA A 153 12.98 -2.21 6.05
C ALA A 153 12.15 -1.26 5.18
N TYR A 154 11.81 -0.10 5.73
CA TYR A 154 11.05 0.95 5.06
C TYR A 154 11.84 2.26 4.96
N PRO A 155 12.96 2.30 4.21
CA PRO A 155 13.63 3.56 3.92
C PRO A 155 12.65 4.64 3.46
N THR A 156 12.71 5.78 4.15
CA THR A 156 11.69 6.83 4.04
C THR A 156 12.32 8.20 3.80
N VAL A 157 11.63 8.99 2.98
CA VAL A 157 11.94 10.40 2.76
C VAL A 157 10.70 11.25 3.01
N CYS A 158 10.92 12.49 3.40
CA CYS A 158 9.89 13.46 3.73
C CYS A 158 9.93 14.63 2.74
N SER A 159 8.79 15.27 2.51
CA SER A 159 8.70 16.58 1.87
C SER A 159 7.51 17.33 2.46
N LYS A 160 7.49 18.66 2.36
CA LYS A 160 6.26 19.42 2.59
C LYS A 160 5.29 19.17 1.44
N ALA A 161 3.99 19.10 1.71
CA ALA A 161 2.98 18.85 0.69
C ALA A 161 3.08 19.88 -0.46
N TYR A 162 3.22 21.17 -0.15
CA TYR A 162 3.36 22.20 -1.18
C TYR A 162 4.61 22.01 -2.04
N VAL A 163 5.75 21.66 -1.44
CA VAL A 163 7.01 21.47 -2.16
C VAL A 163 6.86 20.30 -3.12
N LEU A 164 6.29 19.18 -2.67
CA LEU A 164 6.06 18.01 -3.51
C LEU A 164 5.11 18.31 -4.68
N CYS A 165 4.02 19.06 -4.42
CA CYS A 165 2.99 19.36 -5.40
C CYS A 165 3.45 20.37 -6.48
N GLU A 166 4.16 21.43 -6.08
CA GLU A 166 4.57 22.51 -6.98
C GLU A 166 5.82 22.17 -7.81
N ASN A 167 6.70 21.29 -7.32
CA ASN A 167 7.92 20.93 -8.05
C ASN A 167 7.70 19.89 -9.16
N PRO A 168 8.50 19.89 -10.24
CA PRO A 168 8.34 18.93 -11.35
C PRO A 168 8.59 17.47 -10.91
N LEU A 169 8.17 16.51 -11.73
CA LEU A 169 8.29 15.07 -11.42
C LEU A 169 9.75 14.65 -11.15
N GLU A 170 10.73 15.30 -11.77
CA GLU A 170 12.16 15.05 -11.53
C GLU A 170 12.56 15.23 -10.06
N TYR A 171 12.02 16.24 -9.37
CA TYR A 171 12.28 16.47 -7.95
C TYR A 171 11.79 15.28 -7.12
N VAL A 172 10.58 14.80 -7.42
CA VAL A 172 10.00 13.66 -6.71
C VAL A 172 10.77 12.37 -6.98
N VAL A 173 11.26 12.18 -8.22
CA VAL A 173 12.08 11.02 -8.58
C VAL A 173 13.41 11.02 -7.82
N GLU A 174 14.06 12.17 -7.67
CA GLU A 174 15.28 12.28 -6.85
C GLU A 174 15.00 11.92 -5.39
N LEU A 175 13.88 12.38 -4.80
CA LEU A 175 13.49 12.01 -3.44
C LEU A 175 13.28 10.49 -3.28
N VAL A 176 12.55 9.85 -4.20
CA VAL A 176 12.34 8.39 -4.14
C VAL A 176 13.66 7.64 -4.25
N LYS A 177 14.59 8.11 -5.09
CA LYS A 177 15.94 7.55 -5.18
C LYS A 177 16.74 7.74 -3.90
N GLU A 178 16.64 8.91 -3.28
CA GLU A 178 17.26 9.18 -1.98
C GLU A 178 16.73 8.20 -0.93
N ALA A 179 15.42 7.98 -0.86
CA ALA A 179 14.83 6.98 0.03
C ALA A 179 15.48 5.61 -0.20
N LEU A 180 15.45 5.09 -1.42
CA LEU A 180 16.05 3.79 -1.74
C LEU A 180 17.55 3.71 -1.42
N ALA A 181 18.28 4.80 -1.59
CA ALA A 181 19.71 4.89 -1.29
C ALA A 181 20.05 4.88 0.21
N LYS A 182 19.08 5.15 1.11
CA LYS A 182 19.28 5.03 2.57
C LYS A 182 19.49 3.57 3.00
N MET A 183 19.01 2.62 2.20
CA MET A 183 19.07 1.21 2.56
C MET A 183 20.52 0.72 2.61
N SER A 184 20.88 0.13 3.75
CA SER A 184 22.23 -0.41 4.01
C SER A 184 22.18 -1.43 5.15
N GLU A 185 23.32 -2.08 5.41
CA GLU A 185 23.52 -2.90 6.61
C GLU A 185 23.21 -2.08 7.87
N GLU A 186 23.83 -0.90 8.00
CA GLU A 186 23.69 -0.04 9.18
C GLU A 186 22.25 0.45 9.35
N TYR A 187 21.54 0.78 8.26
CA TYR A 187 20.12 1.17 8.33
C TYR A 187 19.26 0.03 8.89
N THR A 188 19.50 -1.20 8.44
CA THR A 188 18.79 -2.39 8.91
C THR A 188 19.08 -2.70 10.37
N ARG A 189 20.36 -2.60 10.78
CA ARG A 189 20.80 -2.80 12.17
C ARG A 189 20.25 -1.72 13.10
N SER A 190 20.31 -0.46 12.67
CA SER A 190 19.73 0.69 13.37
C SER A 190 18.23 0.51 13.57
N LEU A 191 17.51 -0.01 12.57
CA LEU A 191 16.08 -0.31 12.70
C LEU A 191 15.82 -1.40 13.75
N ALA A 192 16.59 -2.50 13.73
CA ALA A 192 16.46 -3.56 14.73
C ALA A 192 16.69 -3.03 16.16
N ASP A 193 17.67 -2.15 16.34
CA ASP A 193 17.96 -1.48 17.60
C ASP A 193 16.82 -0.55 18.02
N LEU A 194 16.28 0.25 17.10
CA LEU A 194 15.12 1.11 17.34
C LEU A 194 13.91 0.30 17.84
N MET A 195 13.64 -0.85 17.22
CA MET A 195 12.53 -1.73 17.60
C MET A 195 12.65 -2.24 19.03
N VAL A 196 13.87 -2.50 19.53
CA VAL A 196 14.07 -2.93 20.92
C VAL A 196 14.03 -1.73 21.86
N ILE A 197 14.75 -0.65 21.54
CA ILE A 197 14.86 0.54 22.41
C ILE A 197 13.49 1.18 22.65
N ARG A 198 12.64 1.24 21.62
CA ARG A 198 11.33 1.90 21.68
C ARG A 198 10.14 0.96 21.83
N GLY A 199 10.38 -0.33 22.07
CA GLY A 199 9.30 -1.29 22.29
C GLY A 199 8.40 -1.50 21.08
N ARG A 200 8.98 -1.53 19.86
CA ARG A 200 8.30 -1.73 18.56
C ARG A 200 7.24 -0.66 18.28
N PRO A 201 7.66 0.59 18.03
CA PRO A 201 6.73 1.66 17.71
C PRO A 201 5.95 1.35 16.43
N MET A 202 4.73 1.86 16.35
CA MET A 202 3.96 1.82 15.10
C MET A 202 4.58 2.77 14.07
N PRO A 203 4.57 2.41 12.77
CA PRO A 203 4.94 3.34 11.72
C PRO A 203 4.02 4.56 11.69
N ILE A 204 4.51 5.69 11.19
CA ILE A 204 3.71 6.87 10.93
C ILE A 204 2.80 6.61 9.72
N PHE A 205 1.49 6.70 9.91
CA PHE A 205 0.50 6.54 8.84
C PHE A 205 0.04 7.87 8.25
N LYS A 206 -0.08 8.92 9.07
CA LYS A 206 -0.48 10.25 8.59
C LYS A 206 0.48 10.77 7.53
N GLY A 207 -0.06 11.18 6.38
CA GLY A 207 0.72 11.71 5.27
C GLY A 207 1.71 10.73 4.63
N ASN A 208 1.77 9.47 5.09
CA ASN A 208 2.73 8.48 4.61
C ASN A 208 2.11 7.57 3.55
N MET A 209 2.82 7.39 2.44
CA MET A 209 2.50 6.41 1.42
C MET A 209 3.53 5.28 1.48
N VAL A 210 3.12 4.13 2.01
CA VAL A 210 3.96 2.93 2.04
C VAL A 210 3.78 2.16 0.74
N VAL A 211 4.88 1.83 0.06
CA VAL A 211 4.86 1.12 -1.23
C VAL A 211 5.68 -0.16 -1.16
N SER A 212 5.22 -1.21 -1.83
CA SER A 212 5.95 -2.49 -1.96
C SER A 212 5.85 -3.02 -3.39
N ASP A 213 6.98 -3.33 -4.01
CA ASP A 213 6.99 -3.90 -5.36
C ASP A 213 7.00 -5.43 -5.32
N ASN A 214 5.81 -6.02 -5.44
CA ASN A 214 5.65 -7.47 -5.50
C ASN A 214 5.65 -7.98 -6.94
N SER A 215 5.87 -7.12 -7.93
CA SER A 215 5.72 -7.50 -9.33
C SER A 215 6.85 -8.38 -9.89
N ARG A 216 7.89 -8.61 -9.08
CA ARG A 216 8.97 -9.56 -9.35
C ARG A 216 8.79 -10.88 -8.60
N ILE A 217 7.81 -10.94 -7.72
CA ILE A 217 7.45 -12.17 -7.05
C ILE A 217 6.71 -13.04 -8.09
N VAL A 218 7.18 -14.28 -8.24
CA VAL A 218 6.77 -15.17 -9.32
C VAL A 218 5.85 -16.27 -8.77
N PHE A 219 4.65 -15.94 -8.27
CA PHE A 219 3.71 -17.03 -7.96
C PHE A 219 3.11 -17.64 -9.24
N GLU A 220 3.10 -16.91 -10.36
CA GLU A 220 2.73 -17.40 -11.72
C GLU A 220 3.46 -18.68 -12.19
N GLU A 221 4.54 -19.09 -11.53
CA GLU A 221 5.30 -20.30 -11.88
C GLU A 221 4.96 -21.54 -11.06
N ILE A 222 4.18 -21.40 -9.98
CA ILE A 222 3.95 -22.49 -9.01
C ILE A 222 2.93 -23.49 -9.56
N ASN A 223 3.35 -24.73 -9.79
CA ASN A 223 2.53 -25.79 -10.36
C ASN A 223 2.47 -27.05 -9.48
N PHE A 224 1.40 -27.23 -8.70
CA PHE A 224 1.22 -28.43 -7.88
C PHE A 224 0.86 -29.72 -8.66
N GLY A 225 0.97 -29.71 -10.00
CA GLY A 225 0.55 -30.80 -10.89
C GLY A 225 -0.73 -30.53 -11.67
N TRP A 226 -1.37 -29.37 -11.47
CA TRP A 226 -2.60 -28.95 -12.16
C TRP A 226 -2.37 -27.89 -13.24
N GLY A 227 -1.12 -27.56 -13.55
CA GLY A 227 -0.74 -26.48 -14.45
C GLY A 227 -0.44 -25.18 -13.69
N LYS A 228 -0.06 -24.14 -14.44
CA LYS A 228 0.27 -22.81 -13.88
C LYS A 228 -0.99 -22.09 -13.37
N PRO A 229 -0.86 -21.19 -12.38
CA PRO A 229 -1.99 -20.41 -11.88
C PRO A 229 -2.61 -19.57 -13.00
N VAL A 230 -3.95 -19.59 -13.08
CA VAL A 230 -4.72 -18.79 -14.05
C VAL A 230 -4.90 -17.35 -13.54
N TYR A 231 -4.97 -17.18 -12.22
CA TYR A 231 -5.07 -15.89 -11.56
C TYR A 231 -4.24 -15.89 -10.29
N GLU A 232 -3.57 -14.77 -10.06
CA GLU A 232 -2.83 -14.46 -8.85
C GLU A 232 -3.15 -13.01 -8.49
N GLY A 233 -3.44 -12.76 -7.21
CA GLY A 233 -3.77 -11.43 -6.74
C GLY A 233 -3.83 -11.40 -5.22
N LEU A 234 -3.65 -10.21 -4.66
CA LEU A 234 -3.89 -10.00 -3.24
C LEU A 234 -5.39 -10.23 -2.97
N VAL A 235 -5.70 -11.12 -2.03
CA VAL A 235 -7.08 -11.46 -1.62
C VAL A 235 -7.84 -10.22 -1.16
N GLU A 236 -7.11 -9.27 -0.57
CA GLU A 236 -7.62 -7.98 -0.13
C GLU A 236 -6.46 -6.99 -0.13
N ALA A 237 -6.71 -5.73 -0.48
CA ALA A 237 -5.70 -4.69 -0.34
C ALA A 237 -5.41 -4.54 1.15
N VAL A 238 -4.17 -4.80 1.57
CA VAL A 238 -3.75 -4.36 2.90
C VAL A 238 -3.67 -2.84 2.82
N SER A 239 -4.73 -2.18 3.31
CA SER A 239 -5.13 -0.81 2.98
C SER A 239 -4.03 0.26 3.11
N PHE A 240 -3.04 0.03 3.98
CA PHE A 240 -1.95 0.97 4.23
C PHE A 240 -0.73 0.81 3.31
N ILE A 241 -0.60 -0.28 2.55
CA ILE A 241 0.51 -0.51 1.61
C ILE A 241 -0.03 -0.57 0.18
N THR A 242 0.49 0.32 -0.67
CA THR A 242 0.29 0.22 -2.11
C THR A 242 1.26 -0.83 -2.69
N PHE A 243 0.71 -1.98 -3.09
CA PHE A 243 1.48 -3.04 -3.73
C PHE A 243 1.50 -2.90 -5.24
N TYR A 244 2.67 -2.93 -5.87
CA TYR A 244 2.76 -3.06 -7.32
C TYR A 244 2.74 -4.53 -7.69
N VAL A 245 1.74 -4.90 -8.49
CA VAL A 245 1.53 -6.28 -8.93
C VAL A 245 1.76 -6.35 -10.43
N LYS A 246 2.41 -7.42 -10.91
CA LYS A 246 2.52 -7.68 -12.35
C LYS A 246 1.15 -8.07 -12.86
N TYR A 247 0.71 -7.47 -13.97
CA TYR A 247 -0.58 -7.79 -14.55
C TYR A 247 -0.48 -7.88 -16.07
N GLN A 248 -1.14 -8.87 -16.63
CA GLN A 248 -1.29 -9.05 -18.07
C GLN A 248 -2.74 -8.78 -18.47
N LYS A 249 -2.96 -7.81 -19.35
CA LYS A 249 -4.26 -7.54 -19.95
C LYS A 249 -4.67 -8.64 -20.92
N SER A 250 -5.96 -8.68 -21.26
CA SER A 250 -6.52 -9.61 -22.25
C SER A 250 -5.91 -9.48 -23.65
N ASP A 251 -5.37 -8.31 -24.00
CA ASP A 251 -4.65 -8.05 -25.25
C ASP A 251 -3.17 -8.51 -25.20
N GLY A 252 -2.75 -9.14 -24.10
CA GLY A 252 -1.39 -9.63 -23.86
C GLY A 252 -0.43 -8.57 -23.31
N GLN A 253 -0.85 -7.31 -23.15
CA GLN A 253 0.02 -6.25 -22.62
C GLN A 253 0.34 -6.49 -21.14
N ILE A 254 1.64 -6.59 -20.85
CA ILE A 254 2.16 -6.71 -19.48
C ILE A 254 2.46 -5.32 -18.92
N GLY A 255 2.05 -5.07 -17.69
CA GLY A 255 2.33 -3.84 -16.97
C GLY A 255 2.31 -4.02 -15.46
N LYS A 256 2.27 -2.90 -14.74
CA LYS A 256 2.09 -2.87 -13.28
C LYS A 256 0.68 -2.41 -12.95
N PHE A 257 0.01 -3.15 -12.09
CA PHE A 257 -1.25 -2.76 -11.49
C PHE A 257 -0.96 -2.13 -10.12
N VAL A 258 -1.51 -0.93 -9.91
CA VAL A 258 -1.25 -0.11 -8.73
C VAL A 258 -2.59 0.20 -8.07
N PRO A 259 -2.97 -0.54 -7.02
CA PRO A 259 -4.14 -0.25 -6.23
C PRO A 259 -3.91 0.99 -5.37
N ILE A 260 -4.87 1.89 -5.38
CA ILE A 260 -4.90 3.13 -4.61
C ILE A 260 -6.17 3.13 -3.77
N TRP A 261 -5.98 3.46 -2.50
CA TRP A 261 -7.02 3.51 -1.48
C TRP A 261 -7.09 4.93 -0.94
N LEU A 262 -8.16 5.64 -1.27
CA LEU A 262 -8.36 7.05 -0.90
C LEU A 262 -9.84 7.34 -0.63
N PRO A 263 -10.16 8.42 0.10
CA PRO A 263 -11.53 8.87 0.28
C PRO A 263 -12.25 9.08 -1.06
N PRO A 264 -13.56 8.80 -1.16
CA PRO A 264 -14.32 9.01 -2.39
C PRO A 264 -14.21 10.42 -2.97
N SER A 265 -14.10 11.44 -2.11
CA SER A 265 -13.89 12.84 -2.50
C SER A 265 -12.60 13.05 -3.30
N SER A 266 -11.54 12.32 -2.98
CA SER A 266 -10.23 12.37 -3.66
C SER A 266 -10.17 11.54 -4.94
N MET A 267 -11.22 10.74 -5.24
CA MET A 267 -11.26 9.79 -6.36
C MET A 267 -12.18 10.25 -7.51
N GLY A 268 -12.77 11.44 -7.41
CA GLY A 268 -13.59 12.06 -8.46
C GLY A 268 -12.76 12.75 -9.54
N PRO A 269 -13.34 13.02 -10.72
CA PRO A 269 -12.69 13.84 -11.74
C PRO A 269 -12.46 15.26 -11.19
N ARG A 270 -11.20 15.72 -11.21
CA ARG A 270 -10.91 17.11 -10.86
C ARG A 270 -11.35 18.03 -11.99
N PRO A 271 -11.99 19.16 -11.67
CA PRO A 271 -12.11 20.24 -12.63
C PRO A 271 -10.70 20.66 -13.09
N PRO A 272 -10.52 21.05 -14.35
CA PRO A 272 -9.25 21.61 -14.80
C PRO A 272 -8.87 22.83 -13.94
N PRO A 273 -7.58 23.15 -13.78
CA PRO A 273 -7.08 24.18 -12.86
C PRO A 273 -7.66 25.60 -13.07
N ASN A 274 -8.41 25.84 -14.14
CA ASN A 274 -9.08 27.11 -14.45
C ASN A 274 -10.62 27.06 -14.29
N TYR A 275 -11.17 26.05 -13.61
CA TYR A 275 -12.60 25.98 -13.37
C TYR A 275 -12.99 26.89 -12.20
N ILE A 276 -13.51 28.07 -12.54
CA ILE A 276 -14.22 28.91 -11.57
C ILE A 276 -15.60 28.28 -11.38
N ALA A 277 -15.85 27.71 -10.20
CA ALA A 277 -17.19 27.28 -9.83
C ALA A 277 -18.09 28.52 -9.76
N GLU A 278 -19.06 28.65 -10.67
CA GLU A 278 -20.14 29.61 -10.50
C GLU A 278 -20.94 29.20 -9.26
N LEU A 279 -20.86 30.02 -8.21
CA LEU A 279 -21.71 29.87 -7.04
C LEU A 279 -23.18 29.90 -7.49
N PRO A 280 -24.02 28.93 -7.11
CA PRO A 280 -25.43 28.98 -7.43
C PRO A 280 -26.03 30.23 -6.79
N THR A 281 -26.47 31.16 -7.64
CA THR A 281 -27.22 32.32 -7.20
C THR A 281 -28.51 31.84 -6.53
N SER A 282 -28.73 32.33 -5.31
CA SER A 282 -29.86 31.98 -4.44
C SER A 282 -31.21 31.92 -5.19
N PRO A 283 -32.10 30.97 -4.87
CA PRO A 283 -33.38 30.85 -5.54
C PRO A 283 -34.25 32.07 -5.21
N ARG A 284 -34.71 32.76 -6.26
CA ARG A 284 -35.80 33.74 -6.12
C ARG A 284 -37.08 33.00 -5.74
N ILE A 285 -37.69 33.48 -4.67
CA ILE A 285 -39.00 33.11 -4.16
C ILE A 285 -40.04 33.28 -5.28
N GLY A 286 -40.64 32.18 -5.74
CA GLY A 286 -41.79 32.16 -6.64
C GLY A 286 -43.06 31.87 -5.85
N GLY A 287 -43.99 32.82 -5.84
CA GLY A 287 -45.26 32.75 -5.12
C GLY A 287 -46.32 31.87 -5.77
N PHE A 288 -47.20 31.36 -4.91
CA PHE A 288 -48.62 31.00 -5.06
C PHE A 288 -49.20 30.72 -6.47
N GLY A 289 -49.71 29.49 -6.62
CA GLY A 289 -50.68 29.09 -7.64
C GLY A 289 -51.15 27.65 -7.43
N ASP A 290 -52.39 27.51 -6.96
CA ASP A 290 -53.08 26.27 -6.55
C ASP A 290 -53.49 25.33 -7.73
N PRO A 291 -54.05 24.12 -7.45
CA PRO A 291 -53.77 22.90 -8.21
C PRO A 291 -54.84 22.50 -9.22
N VAL A 292 -54.46 21.67 -10.21
CA VAL A 292 -55.43 20.86 -10.99
C VAL A 292 -54.96 19.41 -11.10
N CYS A 293 -55.91 18.55 -10.74
CA CYS A 293 -55.89 17.10 -10.65
C CYS A 293 -55.95 16.44 -12.04
N HIS A 294 -55.21 15.34 -12.27
CA HIS A 294 -55.71 14.23 -13.10
C HIS A 294 -55.06 12.89 -12.68
N ARG A 295 -55.94 11.94 -12.35
CA ARG A 295 -55.68 10.51 -12.08
C ARG A 295 -55.13 9.81 -13.31
N LEU A 296 -54.35 8.74 -13.10
CA LEU A 296 -54.63 7.41 -13.64
C LEU A 296 -53.99 6.32 -12.74
N SER A 297 -54.83 5.35 -12.35
CA SER A 297 -54.55 4.05 -11.71
C SER A 297 -53.63 3.19 -12.61
N SER A 298 -52.88 2.16 -12.19
CA SER A 298 -53.22 0.97 -11.39
C SER A 298 -51.99 0.03 -11.36
N GLY A 299 -51.81 -0.78 -10.30
CA GLY A 299 -51.06 -2.04 -10.39
C GLY A 299 -49.90 -2.22 -9.41
N MET A 300 -50.22 -2.65 -8.19
CA MET A 300 -49.30 -3.25 -7.20
C MET A 300 -49.47 -4.80 -7.26
N PRO A 301 -48.54 -5.65 -6.75
CA PRO A 301 -48.16 -5.60 -5.33
C PRO A 301 -46.69 -5.81 -4.98
N VAL A 302 -46.34 -5.07 -3.94
CA VAL A 302 -45.19 -5.19 -3.04
C VAL A 302 -45.34 -6.43 -2.16
N ILE A 303 -44.28 -7.22 -2.03
CA ILE A 303 -44.15 -8.28 -1.02
C ILE A 303 -43.46 -7.67 0.22
N LYS A 304 -44.16 -7.65 1.36
CA LYS A 304 -43.59 -7.31 2.69
C LYS A 304 -42.99 -8.57 3.34
N PRO A 305 -41.89 -8.48 4.09
CA PRO A 305 -41.46 -9.53 5.00
C PRO A 305 -42.26 -9.47 6.32
N THR A 306 -42.78 -10.62 6.73
CA THR A 306 -43.46 -10.84 8.02
C THR A 306 -42.47 -11.15 9.13
N SER A 307 -42.59 -10.40 10.22
CA SER A 307 -41.97 -10.65 11.52
C SER A 307 -42.69 -11.76 12.29
N THR A 308 -41.94 -12.77 12.74
CA THR A 308 -42.18 -13.61 13.95
C THR A 308 -40.78 -14.11 14.34
N GLY A 309 -40.32 -14.26 15.57
CA GLY A 309 -40.93 -14.39 16.88
C GLY A 309 -39.97 -15.30 17.67
N ARG A 310 -39.48 -14.80 18.81
CA ARG A 310 -38.62 -15.41 19.84
C ARG A 310 -38.48 -16.95 19.86
N THR A 311 -37.26 -17.42 20.14
CA THR A 311 -36.99 -18.34 21.25
C THR A 311 -35.59 -18.12 21.81
N GLU A 312 -35.54 -17.82 23.10
CA GLU A 312 -34.35 -17.88 23.95
C GLU A 312 -33.93 -19.34 24.12
N THR A 313 -32.63 -19.64 24.08
CA THR A 313 -32.10 -20.82 24.77
C THR A 313 -30.75 -20.47 25.38
N ARG A 314 -30.79 -20.33 26.70
CA ARG A 314 -29.69 -20.17 27.61
C ARG A 314 -29.08 -21.55 27.86
N VAL A 315 -27.82 -21.77 27.47
CA VAL A 315 -27.04 -22.90 27.97
C VAL A 315 -25.89 -22.34 28.79
N LYS A 316 -25.89 -22.74 30.06
CA LYS A 316 -24.86 -22.50 31.06
C LYS A 316 -23.97 -23.74 31.15
N ASN A 317 -22.70 -23.49 31.47
CA ASN A 317 -21.72 -24.38 32.11
C ASN A 317 -21.16 -25.50 31.19
N ASP A 318 -19.88 -25.88 31.22
CA ASP A 318 -18.99 -26.08 32.37
C ASP A 318 -17.50 -25.82 32.08
N ILE A 319 -16.81 -25.48 33.17
CA ILE A 319 -15.38 -25.54 33.43
C ILE A 319 -14.95 -27.02 33.50
N VAL A 320 -13.80 -27.42 32.93
CA VAL A 320 -12.78 -28.31 33.55
C VAL A 320 -11.46 -28.24 32.76
N ASN A 321 -10.38 -27.91 33.48
CA ASN A 321 -8.93 -28.15 33.32
C ASN A 321 -8.25 -28.11 31.95
#